data_AF-A0A7K2X4G9-F1
#
_entry.id   AF-A0A7K2X4G9-F1
#
_cell.length_a   1.000
_cell.length_b   1.000
_cell.length_c   1.000
_cell.angle_alpha   90.00
_cell.angle_beta   90.00
_cell.angle_gamma   90.00
#
_symmetry.space_group_name_H-M   'P 1'
#
loop_
_entity.id
_entity.type
_entity.pdbx_description
1 polymer ?
#
loop_
_entity_poly.entity_id
_entity_poly.type
_entity_poly.pdbx_seq_one_letter_code
_entity_poly.pdbx_strand_id
1 'polypeptide(L)' 'AMGGRYERAGAPRAGRKAPAATDPDRPEDLWKALDRGEDPTRS' A
#
# COMPACT_ATOMS: atom_id res chain seq x y z
N ALA A 1 -3.76 -11.94 32.36
CA ALA A 1 -3.08 -12.28 31.11
C ALA A 1 -3.52 -11.29 30.03
N MET A 2 -2.63 -10.44 29.52
CA MET A 2 -2.98 -9.48 28.47
C MET A 2 -2.59 -10.01 27.09
N GLY A 3 -3.61 -10.29 26.29
CA GLY A 3 -3.63 -9.91 24.88
C GLY A 3 -3.42 -11.03 23.87
N GLY A 4 -4.51 -11.75 23.51
CA GLY A 4 -4.65 -12.49 22.24
C GLY A 4 -4.60 -11.60 20.98
N ARG A 5 -3.76 -10.56 20.96
CA ARG A 5 -3.61 -9.62 19.85
C ARG A 5 -2.49 -9.99 18.89
N TYR A 6 -1.79 -11.11 19.12
CA TYR A 6 -0.93 -11.75 18.12
C TYR A 6 -1.70 -12.76 17.26
N GLU A 7 -2.97 -13.04 17.57
CA GLU A 7 -3.84 -13.91 16.75
C GLU A 7 -4.19 -13.28 15.39
N ARG A 8 -3.77 -12.02 15.13
CA ARG A 8 -3.73 -11.43 13.78
C ARG A 8 -2.59 -12.03 12.94
N ALA A 9 -2.49 -13.35 12.89
CA ALA A 9 -1.98 -14.07 11.72
C ALA A 9 -3.16 -14.42 10.80
N GLY A 10 -4.07 -13.46 10.64
CA GLY A 10 -5.28 -13.61 9.83
C GLY A 10 -4.92 -13.59 8.34
N ALA A 11 -5.03 -14.78 7.75
CA ALA A 11 -5.08 -15.09 6.32
C ALA A 11 -3.83 -14.81 5.48
N PRO A 12 -3.51 -15.67 4.49
CA PRO A 12 -2.55 -15.32 3.45
C PRO A 12 -3.04 -14.04 2.77
N ARG A 13 -2.25 -12.97 2.84
CA ARG A 13 -2.50 -11.76 2.02
C ARG A 13 -2.52 -12.24 0.57
N ALA A 14 -3.71 -12.29 -0.03
CA ALA A 14 -3.88 -12.58 -1.45
C ALA A 14 -2.83 -11.77 -2.23
N GLY A 15 -2.09 -12.47 -3.10
CA GLY A 15 -0.82 -12.02 -3.66
C GLY A 15 -0.84 -10.54 -4.02
N ARG A 16 0.16 -9.79 -3.55
CA ARG A 16 0.33 -8.39 -3.93
C ARG A 16 0.46 -8.36 -5.45
N LYS A 17 -0.65 -8.05 -6.13
CA LYS A 17 -0.64 -7.67 -7.53
C LYS A 17 0.39 -6.54 -7.63
N ALA A 18 1.34 -6.66 -8.56
CA ALA A 18 2.34 -5.61 -8.76
C ALA A 18 1.60 -4.26 -8.85
N PRO A 19 2.03 -3.24 -8.09
CA PRO A 19 1.36 -1.95 -8.13
C PRO A 19 1.34 -1.47 -9.58
N ALA A 20 0.16 -1.06 -10.06
CA ALA A 20 0.05 -0.38 -11.34
C ALA A 20 0.97 0.84 -11.33
N ALA A 21 1.54 1.19 -12.49
CA ALA A 21 2.34 2.39 -12.62
C ALA A 21 1.56 3.59 -12.07
N THR A 22 2.23 4.42 -11.27
CA THR A 22 1.66 5.67 -10.76
C THR A 22 1.39 6.57 -11.97
N ASP A 23 0.15 7.02 -12.12
CA ASP A 23 -0.23 7.96 -13.17
C ASP A 23 -0.18 9.39 -12.59
N PRO A 24 0.64 10.30 -13.16
CA PRO A 24 0.76 11.66 -12.64
C PRO A 24 -0.49 12.52 -12.93
N ASP A 25 -1.30 12.17 -13.92
CA ASP A 25 -2.55 12.89 -14.25
C ASP A 25 -3.69 12.49 -13.30
N ARG A 26 -3.49 11.44 -12.50
CA ARG A 26 -4.49 10.94 -11.56
C ARG A 26 -4.16 11.39 -10.12
N PRO A 27 -4.94 12.31 -9.52
CA PRO A 27 -4.64 12.85 -8.20
C PRO A 27 -4.63 11.78 -7.11
N GLU A 28 -5.44 10.73 -7.21
CA GLU A 28 -5.46 9.66 -6.22
C GLU A 28 -4.14 8.87 -6.18
N ASP A 29 -3.44 8.75 -7.30
CA ASP A 29 -2.20 7.98 -7.37
C ASP A 29 -1.01 8.81 -6.87
N LEU A 30 -1.04 10.13 -7.05
CA LEU A 30 -0.11 11.07 -6.40
C LEU A 30 -0.16 10.94 -4.86
N TRP A 31 -1.35 11.00 -4.26
CA TRP A 31 -1.50 10.89 -2.81
C TRP A 31 -1.12 9.51 -2.27
N LYS A 32 -1.40 8.44 -3.02
CA LYS A 32 -0.96 7.08 -2.67
C LYS A 32 0.56 6.91 -2.77
N ALA A 33 1.21 7.54 -3.76
CA ALA A 33 2.67 7.52 -3.87
C ALA A 33 3.31 8.23 -2.67
N LEU A 34 2.77 9.39 -2.28
CA LEU A 34 3.22 10.12 -1.09
C LEU A 34 3.06 9.31 0.20
N ASP A 35 1.94 8.59 0.37
CA ASP A 35 1.71 7.71 1.52
C ASP A 35 2.72 6.53 1.58
N ARG A 36 3.25 6.10 0.43
CA ARG A 36 4.30 5.06 0.34
C ARG A 36 5.72 5.62 0.41
N GLY A 37 5.90 6.95 0.33
CA GLY A 37 7.21 7.59 0.22
C GLY A 37 7.86 7.45 -1.16
N GLU A 38 7.09 7.11 -2.20
CA GLU A 38 7.54 7.18 -3.59
C GLU A 38 7.42 8.62 -4.11
N ASP A 39 8.33 9.03 -5.00
CA ASP A 39 8.30 10.34 -5.65
C ASP A 39 7.27 10.31 -6.81
N PRO A 40 6.14 11.03 -6.70
CA PRO A 40 5.10 11.02 -7.72
C PRO A 40 5.52 11.67 -9.05
N THR A 41 6.64 12.39 -9.08
CA THR A 41 7.15 13.07 -10.28
C THR A 41 8.03 12.19 -11.16
N ARG A 42 8.34 10.96 -10.72
CA ARG A 42 9.16 9.99 -11.47
C ARG A 42 8.37 9.14 -12.47
N SER A 43 7.07 9.40 -12.61
CA SER A 43 6.10 8.69 -13.46
C SER A 43 6.27 9.02 -14.93
#